data_AF-A0A1S8KIZ5-F1
#
_entry.id   AF-A0A1S8KIZ5-F1
#
_cell.length_a   1.000
_cell.length_b   1.000
_cell.length_c   1.000
_cell.angle_alpha   90.00
_cell.angle_beta   90.00
_cell.angle_gamma   90.00
#
_symmetry.space_group_name_H-M   'P 1'
#
loop_
_entity.id
_entity.type
_entity.pdbx_description
1 polymer ?
#
loop_
_entity_poly.entity_id
_entity_poly.type
_entity_poly.pdbx_seq_one_letter_code
_entity_poly.pdbx_strand_id
1 'polypeptide(L)'
;MHDNIQKIAQEAQLAMLYEVTCINKPGLVDPVDPGSHQDMDIFTFLQSSVVLTPYFEEFIQTGLDRQHQPIEETFMAIRQIGLEAETAMFSVTNGINTHKGAIFSLGIFLAICGRLTIWKVPCKKSFFQKEIQKMTKNLLNDFGKIDQTKPKAWTWGEYL
;
A
#
# COMPACT_ATOMS: atom_id res chain seq x y z
N MET A 1 6.98 -19.66 -10.56
CA MET A 1 6.19 -19.18 -9.40
C MET A 1 6.59 -17.75 -9.07
N HIS A 2 7.89 -17.49 -9.00
CA HIS A 2 8.49 -16.15 -8.91
C HIS A 2 7.96 -15.16 -9.96
N ASP A 3 7.82 -15.58 -11.23
CA ASP A 3 7.35 -14.74 -12.33
C ASP A 3 5.96 -14.11 -12.11
N ASN A 4 5.04 -14.83 -11.46
CA ASN A 4 3.69 -14.30 -11.20
C ASN A 4 3.69 -13.26 -10.08
N ILE A 5 4.56 -13.42 -9.08
CA ILE A 5 4.71 -12.48 -7.98
C ILE A 5 5.24 -11.16 -8.51
N GLN A 6 6.34 -11.23 -9.25
CA GLN A 6 6.95 -10.06 -9.89
C GLN A 6 5.95 -9.37 -10.82
N LYS A 7 5.21 -10.12 -11.64
CA LYS A 7 4.19 -9.55 -12.53
C LYS A 7 3.11 -8.79 -11.75
N ILE A 8 2.55 -9.36 -10.69
CA ILE A 8 1.49 -8.70 -9.90
C ILE A 8 2.05 -7.46 -9.17
N ALA A 9 3.28 -7.51 -8.68
CA ALA A 9 3.94 -6.35 -8.09
C ALA A 9 4.15 -5.22 -9.11
N GLN A 10 4.55 -5.55 -10.33
CA GLN A 10 4.67 -4.59 -11.44
C GLN A 10 3.31 -4.00 -11.84
N GLU A 11 2.23 -4.78 -11.83
CA GLU A 11 0.88 -4.26 -12.07
C GLU A 11 0.44 -3.29 -10.96
N ALA A 12 0.85 -3.53 -9.70
CA ALA A 12 0.60 -2.59 -8.60
C ALA A 12 1.37 -1.28 -8.78
N GLN A 13 2.65 -1.35 -9.19
CA GLN A 13 3.44 -0.18 -9.56
C GLN A 13 2.77 0.57 -10.74
N LEU A 14 2.38 -0.16 -11.78
CA LEU A 14 1.72 0.41 -12.96
C LEU A 14 0.41 1.10 -12.58
N ALA A 15 -0.37 0.54 -11.65
CA ALA A 15 -1.58 1.18 -11.15
C ALA A 15 -1.29 2.52 -10.46
N MET A 16 -0.18 2.63 -9.71
CA MET A 16 0.27 3.91 -9.14
C MET A 16 0.70 4.89 -10.23
N LEU A 17 1.41 4.43 -11.25
CA LEU A 17 1.79 5.27 -12.38
C LEU A 17 0.55 5.78 -13.14
N TYR A 18 -0.46 4.93 -13.34
CA TYR A 18 -1.74 5.37 -13.91
C TYR A 18 -2.43 6.40 -13.03
N GLU A 19 -2.43 6.23 -11.71
CA GLU A 19 -2.98 7.20 -10.77
C GLU A 19 -2.35 8.59 -10.95
N VAL A 20 -1.02 8.71 -10.95
CA VAL A 20 -0.37 10.02 -11.05
C VAL A 20 -0.51 10.64 -12.43
N THR A 21 -0.70 9.84 -13.49
CA THR A 21 -0.88 10.37 -14.85
C THR A 21 -2.29 10.86 -15.18
N CYS A 22 -3.28 10.59 -14.32
CA CYS A 22 -4.62 11.15 -14.46
C CYS A 22 -4.61 12.66 -14.17
N ILE A 23 -5.04 13.48 -15.15
CA ILE A 23 -5.03 14.94 -15.06
C ILE A 23 -6.30 15.49 -14.39
N ASN A 24 -6.21 16.71 -13.83
CA ASN A 24 -7.30 17.45 -13.19
C ASN A 24 -7.82 16.75 -11.92
N LYS A 25 -6.93 16.20 -11.09
CA LYS A 25 -7.30 15.56 -9.83
C LYS A 25 -7.40 16.62 -8.71
N PRO A 26 -8.60 16.97 -8.22
CA PRO A 26 -8.73 18.06 -7.25
C PRO A 26 -7.94 17.77 -5.98
N GLY A 27 -6.95 18.61 -5.69
CA GLY A 27 -6.12 18.52 -4.48
C GLY A 27 -5.05 17.42 -4.48
N LEU A 28 -4.93 16.62 -5.55
CA LEU A 28 -3.92 15.55 -5.66
C LEU A 28 -2.84 15.92 -6.68
N VAL A 29 -1.66 15.35 -6.51
CA VAL A 29 -0.53 15.51 -7.43
C VAL A 29 -0.85 14.86 -8.78
N ASP A 30 -0.68 15.61 -9.87
CA ASP A 30 -0.76 15.13 -11.25
C ASP A 30 0.46 15.62 -12.07
N PRO A 31 0.56 15.35 -13.40
CA PRO A 31 1.74 15.74 -14.18
C PRO A 31 1.89 17.25 -14.42
N VAL A 32 0.85 18.04 -14.16
CA VAL A 32 0.81 19.48 -14.44
C VAL A 32 0.66 20.33 -13.18
N ASP A 33 0.15 19.76 -12.08
CA ASP A 33 -0.13 20.46 -10.82
C ASP A 33 0.18 19.55 -9.60
N PRO A 34 0.98 20.00 -8.61
CA PRO A 34 1.14 19.28 -7.33
C PRO A 34 -0.15 19.26 -6.49
N GLY A 35 -1.21 19.96 -6.89
CA GLY A 35 -2.49 19.99 -6.20
C GLY A 35 -2.39 20.76 -4.89
N SER A 36 -2.90 20.20 -3.79
CA SER A 36 -2.81 20.82 -2.47
C SER A 36 -1.41 20.68 -1.83
N HIS A 37 -0.50 19.96 -2.48
CA HIS A 37 0.82 19.68 -1.93
C HIS A 37 1.80 20.81 -2.25
N GLN A 38 2.55 21.21 -1.23
CA GLN A 38 3.73 22.08 -1.39
C GLN A 38 5.02 21.30 -1.20
N ASP A 39 4.91 20.05 -0.74
CA ASP A 39 6.02 19.19 -0.37
C ASP A 39 6.32 18.13 -1.42
N MET A 40 5.41 17.79 -2.33
CA MET A 40 5.66 16.80 -3.38
C MET A 40 5.17 17.20 -4.77
N ASP A 41 5.77 16.56 -5.77
CA ASP A 41 5.45 16.66 -7.18
C ASP A 41 5.42 15.26 -7.84
N ILE A 42 5.19 15.23 -9.16
CA ILE A 42 5.21 13.98 -9.93
C ILE A 42 6.53 13.22 -9.80
N PHE A 43 7.68 13.89 -9.69
CA PHE A 43 8.97 13.20 -9.60
C PHE A 43 9.13 12.49 -8.24
N THR A 44 8.68 13.13 -7.17
CA THR A 44 8.59 12.54 -5.83
C THR A 44 7.67 11.31 -5.85
N PHE A 45 6.53 11.41 -6.54
CA PHE A 45 5.61 10.30 -6.76
C PHE A 45 6.27 9.12 -7.50
N LEU A 46 6.96 9.40 -8.60
CA LEU A 46 7.65 8.38 -9.41
C LEU A 46 8.74 7.67 -8.60
N GLN A 47 9.59 8.41 -7.89
CA GLN A 47 10.63 7.84 -7.02
C GLN A 47 10.03 6.92 -5.95
N SER A 48 8.95 7.38 -5.32
CA SER A 48 8.20 6.61 -4.34
C SER A 48 7.62 5.31 -4.92
N SER A 49 7.04 5.35 -6.13
CA SER A 49 6.49 4.15 -6.77
C SER A 49 7.55 3.08 -7.07
N VAL A 50 8.75 3.50 -7.49
CA VAL A 50 9.85 2.59 -7.82
C VAL A 50 10.39 1.89 -6.58
N VAL A 51 10.63 2.64 -5.50
CA VAL A 51 11.19 2.06 -4.27
C VAL A 51 10.24 1.05 -3.60
N LEU A 52 8.94 1.16 -3.85
CA LEU A 52 7.92 0.29 -3.27
C LEU A 52 7.75 -1.07 -3.98
N THR A 53 8.25 -1.22 -5.20
CA THR A 53 8.02 -2.43 -6.01
C THR A 53 8.55 -3.72 -5.34
N PRO A 54 9.76 -3.75 -4.74
CA PRO A 54 10.22 -4.94 -4.01
C PRO A 54 9.32 -5.31 -2.82
N TYR A 55 8.76 -4.32 -2.12
CA TYR A 55 7.83 -4.56 -1.01
C TYR A 55 6.48 -5.10 -1.50
N PHE A 56 6.05 -4.72 -2.71
CA PHE A 56 4.88 -5.34 -3.35
C PHE A 56 5.09 -6.83 -3.59
N GLU A 57 6.29 -7.25 -4.04
CA GLU A 57 6.64 -8.66 -4.15
C GLU A 57 6.61 -9.35 -2.78
N GLU A 58 7.15 -8.70 -1.76
CA GLU A 58 7.21 -9.23 -0.40
C GLU A 58 5.82 -9.42 0.24
N PHE A 59 4.89 -8.48 0.01
CA PHE A 59 3.49 -8.64 0.45
C PHE A 59 2.86 -9.88 -0.18
N ILE A 60 3.02 -10.08 -1.49
CA ILE A 60 2.46 -11.23 -2.20
C ILE A 60 3.11 -12.52 -1.71
N GLN A 61 4.44 -12.54 -1.59
CA GLN A 61 5.20 -13.70 -1.14
C GLN A 61 4.81 -14.10 0.29
N THR A 62 4.70 -13.13 1.19
CA THR A 62 4.22 -13.36 2.57
C THR A 62 2.81 -13.91 2.61
N GLY A 63 1.92 -13.40 1.74
CA GLY A 63 0.58 -13.95 1.57
C GLY A 63 0.60 -15.41 1.15
N LEU A 64 1.42 -15.75 0.15
CA LEU A 64 1.58 -17.10 -0.36
C LEU A 64 2.12 -18.06 0.72
N ASP A 65 3.18 -17.67 1.41
CA ASP A 65 3.83 -18.50 2.44
C ASP A 65 2.90 -18.78 3.62
N ARG A 66 2.00 -17.84 3.92
CA ARG A 66 1.05 -17.92 5.04
C ARG A 66 -0.34 -18.37 4.61
N GLN A 67 -0.55 -18.83 3.38
CA GLN A 67 -1.88 -19.15 2.81
C GLN A 67 -2.73 -20.12 3.67
N HIS A 68 -2.09 -21.02 4.42
CA HIS A 68 -2.75 -22.01 5.28
C HIS A 68 -2.80 -21.62 6.77
N GLN A 69 -2.25 -20.46 7.12
CA GLN A 69 -2.28 -19.92 8.47
C GLN A 69 -3.50 -19.01 8.67
N PRO A 70 -3.87 -18.70 9.93
CA PRO A 70 -4.87 -17.68 10.23
C PRO A 70 -4.58 -16.37 9.50
N ILE A 71 -5.64 -15.69 9.05
CA ILE A 71 -5.48 -14.48 8.24
C ILE A 71 -4.91 -13.32 9.06
N GLU A 72 -5.21 -13.29 10.35
CA GLU A 72 -4.70 -12.36 11.35
C GLU A 72 -3.17 -12.46 11.45
N GLU A 73 -2.66 -13.67 11.34
CA GLU A 73 -1.25 -13.98 11.33
C GLU A 73 -0.55 -13.48 10.06
N THR A 74 -1.24 -13.46 8.91
CA THR A 74 -0.73 -12.76 7.72
C THR A 74 -0.77 -11.25 7.92
N PHE A 75 -1.84 -10.74 8.51
CA PHE A 75 -2.01 -9.30 8.74
C PHE A 75 -0.90 -8.75 9.65
N MET A 76 -0.53 -9.48 10.69
CA MET A 76 0.60 -9.11 11.57
C MET A 76 1.93 -9.10 10.83
N ALA A 77 2.20 -10.09 9.98
CA ALA A 77 3.45 -10.15 9.21
C ALA A 77 3.57 -8.99 8.22
N ILE A 78 2.52 -8.70 7.46
CA ILE A 78 2.56 -7.62 6.46
C ILE A 78 2.61 -6.22 7.08
N ARG A 79 2.22 -6.04 8.35
CA ARG A 79 2.43 -4.76 9.04
C ARG A 79 3.92 -4.41 9.14
N GLN A 80 4.77 -5.39 9.42
CA GLN A 80 6.21 -5.16 9.50
C GLN A 80 6.78 -4.74 8.14
N ILE A 81 6.38 -5.43 7.07
CA ILE A 81 6.73 -5.09 5.69
C ILE A 81 6.26 -3.68 5.34
N GLY A 82 5.04 -3.29 5.76
CA GLY A 82 4.52 -1.95 5.59
C GLY A 82 5.38 -0.87 6.23
N LEU A 83 5.87 -1.09 7.45
CA LEU A 83 6.76 -0.13 8.14
C LEU A 83 8.12 0.01 7.43
N GLU A 84 8.64 -1.08 6.88
CA GLU A 84 9.87 -1.07 6.10
C GLU A 84 9.68 -0.36 4.76
N ALA A 85 8.56 -0.62 4.08
CA ALA A 85 8.14 0.08 2.88
C ALA A 85 7.96 1.59 3.11
N GLU A 86 7.36 2.00 4.23
CA GLU A 86 7.26 3.41 4.62
C GLU A 86 8.64 4.04 4.84
N THR A 87 9.55 3.32 5.50
CA THR A 87 10.92 3.79 5.72
C THR A 87 11.66 4.00 4.40
N ALA A 88 11.56 3.05 3.48
CA ALA A 88 12.16 3.13 2.16
C ALA A 88 11.56 4.26 1.32
N MET A 89 10.23 4.41 1.36
CA MET A 89 9.52 5.54 0.77
C MET A 89 10.08 6.88 1.27
N PHE A 90 10.12 7.08 2.59
CA PHE A 90 10.64 8.32 3.18
C PHE A 90 12.10 8.60 2.80
N SER A 91 12.92 7.55 2.63
CA SER A 91 14.33 7.72 2.26
C SER A 91 14.52 8.31 0.87
N VAL A 92 13.65 7.98 -0.10
CA VAL A 92 13.74 8.50 -1.48
C VAL A 92 12.92 9.76 -1.68
N THR A 93 11.97 10.04 -0.78
CA THR A 93 11.11 11.23 -0.82
C THR A 93 11.52 12.28 0.22
N ASN A 94 12.74 12.24 0.77
CA ASN A 94 13.23 13.20 1.75
C ASN A 94 12.27 13.44 2.95
N GLY A 95 11.62 12.38 3.44
CA GLY A 95 10.68 12.44 4.56
C GLY A 95 9.25 12.84 4.18
N ILE A 96 8.92 12.95 2.89
CA ILE A 96 7.58 13.31 2.42
C ILE A 96 6.66 12.08 2.40
N ASN A 97 5.45 12.23 2.92
CA ASN A 97 4.43 11.18 2.88
C ASN A 97 3.75 11.15 1.51
N THR A 98 4.32 10.39 0.58
CA THR A 98 3.79 10.25 -0.77
C THR A 98 2.78 9.12 -0.88
N HIS A 99 2.97 8.01 -0.16
CA HIS A 99 2.24 6.77 -0.39
C HIS A 99 1.92 5.92 0.85
N LYS A 100 1.90 6.45 2.08
CA LYS A 100 1.52 5.63 3.27
C LYS A 100 0.16 4.93 3.09
N GLY A 101 -0.84 5.64 2.59
CA GLY A 101 -2.16 5.07 2.32
C GLY A 101 -2.16 4.00 1.22
N ALA A 102 -1.31 4.17 0.20
CA ALA A 102 -1.14 3.19 -0.87
C ALA A 102 -0.41 1.95 -0.37
N ILE A 103 0.66 2.10 0.42
CA ILE A 103 1.38 0.99 1.09
C ILE A 103 0.41 0.15 1.91
N PHE A 104 -0.42 0.80 2.73
CA PHE A 104 -1.43 0.11 3.54
C PHE A 104 -2.45 -0.66 2.67
N SER A 105 -3.09 0.03 1.73
CA SER A 105 -4.19 -0.53 0.95
C SER A 105 -3.73 -1.59 -0.05
N LEU A 106 -2.67 -1.30 -0.81
CA LEU A 106 -2.08 -2.24 -1.75
C LEU A 106 -1.39 -3.39 -1.02
N GLY A 107 -0.74 -3.16 0.12
CA GLY A 107 -0.12 -4.23 0.91
C GLY A 107 -1.12 -5.30 1.34
N ILE A 108 -2.28 -4.90 1.87
CA ILE A 108 -3.38 -5.82 2.20
C ILE A 108 -3.88 -6.56 0.96
N PHE A 109 -4.13 -5.81 -0.12
CA PHE A 109 -4.62 -6.37 -1.38
C PHE A 109 -3.67 -7.44 -1.93
N LEU A 110 -2.38 -7.12 -2.01
CA LEU A 110 -1.32 -7.97 -2.54
C LEU A 110 -1.07 -9.21 -1.67
N ALA A 111 -1.14 -9.07 -0.35
CA ALA A 111 -1.07 -10.21 0.56
C ALA A 111 -2.22 -11.20 0.32
N ILE A 112 -3.43 -10.71 0.07
CA ILE A 112 -4.57 -11.57 -0.26
C ILE A 112 -4.42 -12.19 -1.65
N CYS A 113 -3.86 -11.47 -2.64
CA CYS A 113 -3.48 -12.06 -3.92
C CYS A 113 -2.56 -13.27 -3.73
N GLY A 114 -1.58 -13.15 -2.84
CA GLY A 114 -0.68 -14.22 -2.41
C GLY A 114 -1.41 -15.39 -1.76
N ARG A 115 -2.18 -15.12 -0.69
CA ARG A 115 -2.93 -16.14 0.07
C ARG A 115 -3.89 -16.94 -0.80
N LEU A 116 -4.54 -16.28 -1.75
CA LEU A 116 -5.52 -16.90 -2.63
C LEU A 116 -4.90 -17.49 -3.89
N THR A 117 -3.61 -17.24 -4.14
CA THR A 117 -2.90 -17.65 -5.36
C THR A 117 -3.69 -17.31 -6.61
N ILE A 118 -4.11 -16.04 -6.75
CA ILE A 118 -5.10 -15.61 -7.77
C ILE A 118 -4.69 -15.91 -9.22
N TRP A 119 -3.40 -16.17 -9.46
CA TRP A 119 -2.84 -16.58 -10.74
C TRP A 119 -2.99 -18.09 -11.04
N LYS A 120 -3.35 -18.91 -10.05
CA LYS A 120 -3.62 -20.35 -10.20
C LYS A 120 -5.11 -20.64 -10.29
N VAL A 121 -5.91 -19.97 -9.46
CA VAL A 121 -7.35 -20.22 -9.35
C VAL A 121 -8.11 -18.90 -9.53
N PRO A 122 -9.06 -18.83 -10.49
CA PRO A 122 -9.90 -17.65 -10.66
C PRO A 122 -10.62 -17.29 -9.36
N CYS A 123 -10.35 -16.09 -8.85
CA CYS A 123 -10.95 -15.59 -7.63
C CYS A 123 -12.17 -14.73 -7.94
N LYS A 124 -13.34 -15.10 -7.41
CA LYS A 124 -14.54 -14.25 -7.49
C LYS A 124 -14.31 -12.97 -6.66
N LYS A 125 -14.69 -11.81 -7.21
CA LYS A 125 -14.60 -10.51 -6.51
C LYS A 125 -15.22 -10.55 -5.11
N SER A 126 -16.40 -11.15 -4.97
CA SER A 126 -17.10 -11.24 -3.69
C SER A 126 -16.36 -12.08 -2.64
N PHE A 127 -15.59 -13.09 -3.08
CA PHE A 127 -14.75 -13.88 -2.19
C PHE A 127 -13.50 -13.08 -1.77
N PHE A 128 -12.84 -12.42 -2.73
CA PHE A 128 -11.70 -11.53 -2.45
C PHE A 128 -12.06 -10.44 -1.43
N GLN A 129 -13.21 -9.78 -1.61
CA GLN A 129 -13.70 -8.76 -0.68
C GLN A 129 -13.96 -9.31 0.73
N LYS A 130 -14.47 -10.54 0.85
CA LYS A 130 -14.65 -11.20 2.14
C LYS A 130 -13.31 -11.46 2.84
N GLU A 131 -12.27 -11.85 2.10
CA GLU A 131 -10.94 -12.03 2.68
C GLU A 131 -10.33 -10.70 3.15
N ILE A 132 -10.53 -9.60 2.42
CA ILE A 132 -10.14 -8.26 2.89
C ILE A 132 -10.84 -7.94 4.21
N GLN A 133 -12.17 -8.10 4.26
CA GLN A 133 -12.97 -7.82 5.45
C GLN A 133 -12.53 -8.66 6.66
N LYS A 134 -12.17 -9.93 6.44
CA LYS A 134 -11.63 -10.78 7.51
C LYS A 134 -10.27 -10.27 8.00
N MET A 135 -9.36 -9.95 7.08
CA MET A 135 -8.03 -9.44 7.43
C MET A 135 -8.10 -8.14 8.22
N THR A 136 -9.02 -7.23 7.85
CA THR A 136 -9.16 -5.91 8.47
C THR A 136 -10.19 -5.84 9.59
N LYS A 137 -10.78 -6.98 10.02
CA LYS A 137 -11.87 -7.05 11.00
C LYS A 137 -11.61 -6.25 12.28
N ASN A 138 -10.37 -6.27 12.76
CA ASN A 138 -9.97 -5.64 14.02
C ASN A 138 -9.18 -4.34 13.83
N LEU A 139 -9.15 -3.78 12.61
CA LEU A 139 -8.36 -2.59 12.28
C LEU A 139 -8.70 -1.39 13.17
N LEU A 140 -9.98 -1.21 13.53
CA LEU A 140 -10.41 -0.10 14.37
C LEU A 140 -9.82 -0.12 15.79
N ASN A 141 -9.34 -1.27 16.26
CA ASN A 141 -8.70 -1.37 17.57
C ASN A 141 -7.38 -0.57 17.63
N ASP A 142 -6.74 -0.36 16.48
CA ASP A 142 -5.49 0.41 16.37
C ASP A 142 -5.70 1.89 16.75
N PHE A 143 -6.95 2.39 16.68
CA PHE A 143 -7.31 3.76 17.00
C PHE A 143 -7.74 3.97 18.46
N GLY A 144 -8.03 2.90 19.20
CA GLY A 144 -8.57 2.99 20.57
C GLY A 144 -7.61 3.58 21.62
N LYS A 145 -6.33 3.77 21.28
CA LYS A 145 -5.29 4.32 22.16
C LYS A 145 -4.65 5.60 21.62
N ILE A 146 -5.20 6.20 20.57
CA ILE A 146 -4.65 7.44 20.03
C ILE A 146 -4.96 8.57 21.00
N ASP A 147 -3.92 9.05 21.68
CA ASP A 147 -3.98 10.23 22.51
C ASP A 147 -4.12 11.48 21.63
N GLN A 148 -5.34 12.03 21.58
CA GLN A 148 -5.67 13.24 20.81
C GLN A 148 -5.04 14.51 21.41
N THR A 149 -4.41 14.43 22.59
CA THR A 149 -3.87 15.59 23.30
C THR A 149 -2.41 15.91 22.95
N LYS A 150 -1.72 15.03 22.21
CA LYS A 150 -0.35 15.29 21.74
C LYS A 150 -0.36 15.92 20.34
N PRO A 151 0.31 17.07 20.13
CA PRO A 151 0.52 17.58 18.79
C PRO A 151 1.41 16.58 18.04
N LYS A 152 0.81 15.82 17.12
CA LYS A 152 1.57 15.03 16.15
C LYS A 152 2.07 16.00 15.07
N ALA A 153 3.29 15.81 14.60
CA ALA A 153 3.72 16.38 13.32
C ALA A 153 2.98 15.61 12.21
N TRP A 154 1.82 16.12 11.79
CA TRP A 154 1.05 15.52 10.71
C TRP A 154 1.76 15.81 9.39
N THR A 155 1.70 14.87 8.49
CA THR A 155 2.15 15.08 7.11
C THR A 155 1.03 15.75 6.30
N TRP A 156 1.33 16.42 5.19
CA TRP A 156 0.32 17.15 4.40
C TRP A 156 -0.86 16.28 3.98
N GLY A 157 -0.62 15.02 3.62
CA GLY A 157 -1.67 14.05 3.31
C GLY A 157 -2.54 13.61 4.50
N GLU A 158 -2.14 13.92 5.74
CA GLU A 158 -2.93 13.68 6.95
C GLU A 158 -3.71 14.93 7.40
N TYR A 159 -3.43 16.11 6.83
CA TYR A 159 -4.13 17.37 7.10
C TYR A 159 -5.40 17.58 6.25
N LEU A 160 -5.51 16.91 5.11
CA LEU A 160 -6.65 16.97 4.19
C LEU A 160 -7.86 16.20 4.72
#